data_AF-A0A1H3SZM3-F1
#
_entry.id   AF-A0A1H3SZM3-F1
#
_cell.length_a   1.000
_cell.length_b   1.000
_cell.length_c   1.000
_cell.angle_alpha   90.00
_cell.angle_beta   90.00
_cell.angle_gamma   90.00
#
_symmetry.space_group_name_H-M   'P 1'
#
loop_
_entity.id
_entity.type
_entity.pdbx_description
1 polymer ?
#
loop_
_entity_poly.entity_id
_entity_poly.type
_entity_poly.pdbx_seq_one_letter_code
_entity_poly.pdbx_strand_id
1 'polypeptide(L)'
;MPSLSSLARSRVSDELRLQLIEGKCRRTLDGCLIWSGYIDPRRGPMVRFGPDGSVTSARRVVWAIKRGPLGLQQTVRAGCDDPACVAYEHMKLGTRADKSRGRSLTPLTKLRIARAQQAARGKLDIEKVRAIRASNEPEAVLADRYGVSKPTIGQIRRNETWREESGMFTALIPGRARA
;
A
#
# COMPACT_ATOMS: atom_id res chain seq x y z
N MET A 1 -18.95 39.17 1.95
CA MET A 1 -17.93 39.39 2.99
C MET A 1 -17.68 38.08 3.72
N PRO A 2 -16.49 37.45 3.63
CA PRO A 2 -16.25 36.21 4.33
C PRO A 2 -15.83 36.46 5.79
N SER A 3 -16.39 35.63 6.65
CA SER A 3 -16.33 35.60 8.13
C SER A 3 -14.91 35.56 8.71
N LEU A 4 -14.68 36.43 9.70
CA LEU A 4 -13.47 36.56 10.53
C LEU A 4 -13.40 35.46 11.62
N SER A 5 -13.38 34.19 11.24
CA SER A 5 -13.33 33.07 12.22
C SER A 5 -12.28 32.00 11.86
N SER A 6 -11.02 32.41 11.66
CA SER A 6 -9.89 31.47 11.52
C SER A 6 -8.53 32.09 11.91
N LEU A 7 -8.50 33.00 12.89
CA LEU A 7 -7.24 33.51 13.46
C LEU A 7 -6.88 32.68 14.71
N ALA A 8 -6.10 31.62 14.51
CA ALA A 8 -5.07 31.11 15.43
C ALA A 8 -4.61 29.70 14.99
N ARG A 9 -3.72 29.60 14.01
CA ARG A 9 -2.89 28.41 13.81
C ARG A 9 -1.45 28.88 13.67
N SER A 10 -0.60 28.44 14.61
CA SER A 10 0.79 28.85 14.80
C SER A 10 1.53 29.11 13.48
N ARG A 11 1.72 30.39 13.12
CA ARG A 11 2.45 30.79 11.91
C ARG A 11 3.95 30.73 12.18
N VAL A 12 4.46 29.53 12.41
CA VAL A 12 5.89 29.26 12.28
C VAL A 12 6.24 29.57 10.82
N SER A 13 7.12 30.56 10.60
CA SER A 13 7.55 30.96 9.26
C SER A 13 8.22 29.80 8.55
N ASP A 14 8.23 29.82 7.21
CA ASP A 14 8.89 28.77 6.44
C ASP A 14 10.39 28.68 6.76
N GLU A 15 11.03 29.84 7.02
CA GLU A 15 12.41 29.90 7.51
C GLU A 15 12.58 29.14 8.83
N LEU A 16 11.71 29.40 9.81
CA LEU A 16 11.77 28.71 11.11
C LEU A 16 11.48 27.21 10.96
N ARG A 17 10.61 26.80 10.03
CA ARG A 17 10.39 25.37 9.74
C ARG A 17 11.64 24.70 9.19
N LEU A 18 12.38 25.36 8.29
CA LEU A 18 13.65 24.86 7.78
C LEU A 18 14.69 24.74 8.90
N GLN A 19 14.87 25.79 9.71
CA GLN A 19 15.79 25.79 10.84
C GLN A 19 15.49 24.67 11.84
N LEU A 20 14.21 24.44 12.17
CA LEU A 20 13.79 23.35 13.04
C LEU A 20 14.03 21.96 12.44
N ILE A 21 13.96 21.82 11.11
CA ILE A 21 14.29 20.57 10.43
C ILE A 21 15.80 20.36 10.44
N GLU A 22 16.57 21.37 10.05
CA GLU A 22 18.04 21.32 9.99
C GLU A 22 18.65 21.09 11.37
N GLY A 23 18.14 21.73 12.42
CA GLY A 23 18.57 21.52 13.80
C GLY A 23 18.32 20.11 14.34
N LYS A 24 17.50 19.31 13.66
CA LYS A 24 17.30 17.87 13.95
C LYS A 24 18.11 16.96 13.03
N CYS A 25 19.00 17.51 12.21
CA CYS A 25 19.80 16.74 11.29
C CYS A 25 21.27 16.69 11.71
N ARG A 26 21.93 15.56 11.44
CA ARG A 26 23.38 15.48 11.41
C ARG A 26 23.86 15.69 9.98
N ARG A 27 24.80 16.61 9.78
CA ARG A 27 25.44 16.83 8.47
C ARG A 27 26.55 15.80 8.24
N THR A 28 26.62 15.27 7.02
CA THR A 28 27.67 14.34 6.57
C THR A 28 28.64 15.04 5.63
N LEU A 29 29.80 14.42 5.38
CA LEU A 29 30.82 14.95 4.46
C LEU A 29 30.28 15.08 3.02
N ASP A 30 29.43 14.15 2.61
CA ASP A 30 28.79 14.16 1.28
C ASP A 30 27.68 15.22 1.14
N GLY A 31 27.48 16.07 2.16
CA GLY A 31 26.46 17.11 2.15
C GLY A 31 25.05 16.65 2.53
N CYS A 32 24.84 15.37 2.88
CA CYS A 32 23.54 14.92 3.36
C CYS A 32 23.19 15.52 4.72
N LEU A 33 21.92 15.90 4.89
CA LEU A 33 21.30 16.24 6.16
C LEU A 33 20.51 15.03 6.65
N ILE A 34 21.09 14.27 7.58
CA ILE A 34 20.54 13.00 8.07
C ILE A 34 19.58 13.26 9.22
N TRP A 35 18.31 12.97 9.00
CA TRP A 35 17.25 13.16 10.00
C TRP A 35 17.43 12.27 11.22
N SER A 36 17.38 12.85 12.43
CA SER A 36 17.50 12.11 13.69
C SER A 36 16.16 11.69 14.32
N GLY A 37 15.03 12.16 13.79
CA GLY A 37 13.70 11.83 14.33
C GLY A 37 13.10 10.54 13.73
N TYR A 38 11.81 10.32 13.96
CA TYR A 38 11.10 9.15 13.44
C TYR A 38 11.13 9.09 11.90
N ILE A 39 11.45 7.90 11.38
CA ILE A 39 11.47 7.56 9.95
C ILE A 39 10.37 6.52 9.70
N ASP A 40 9.34 6.90 8.97
CA ASP A 40 8.27 6.00 8.55
C ASP A 40 8.80 5.09 7.42
N PRO A 41 8.67 3.75 7.51
CA PRO A 41 9.20 2.83 6.50
C PRO A 41 8.65 3.05 5.08
N ARG A 42 7.50 3.71 4.95
CA ARG A 42 6.85 4.00 3.66
C ARG A 42 7.03 5.45 3.25
N ARG A 43 7.04 6.39 4.19
CA ARG A 43 7.01 7.84 3.93
C ARG A 43 8.37 8.53 4.14
N GLY A 44 9.30 7.92 4.87
CA GLY A 44 10.61 8.47 5.22
C GLY A 44 10.55 9.36 6.47
N PRO A 45 11.50 10.30 6.62
CA PRO A 45 11.55 11.26 7.73
C PRO A 45 10.24 12.01 7.96
N MET A 46 9.76 12.03 9.20
CA MET A 46 8.47 12.61 9.59
C MET A 46 8.62 13.80 10.55
N VAL A 47 7.78 14.83 10.40
CA VAL A 47 7.76 16.06 11.21
C VAL A 47 6.31 16.51 11.44
N ARG A 48 6.07 17.31 12.48
CA ARG A 48 4.75 17.85 12.81
C ARG A 48 4.53 19.26 12.23
N PHE A 49 4.53 19.38 10.91
CA PHE A 49 4.31 20.66 10.18
C PHE A 49 3.18 20.56 9.14
N GLY A 50 2.22 19.66 9.34
CA GLY A 50 1.00 19.65 8.52
C GLY A 50 0.15 20.93 8.70
N PRO A 51 -0.80 21.21 7.79
CA PRO A 51 -1.64 22.43 7.82
C PRO A 51 -2.45 22.63 9.11
N ASP A 52 -2.68 21.55 9.85
CA ASP A 52 -3.40 21.42 11.11
C ASP A 52 -2.49 20.96 12.27
N GLY A 53 -1.17 20.99 12.08
CA GLY A 53 -0.22 20.37 13.01
C GLY A 53 -0.20 18.84 12.92
N SER A 54 -0.72 18.26 11.84
CA SER A 54 -0.57 16.84 11.56
C SER A 54 0.88 16.46 11.23
N VAL A 55 1.15 15.16 11.33
CA VAL A 55 2.45 14.58 10.99
C VAL A 55 2.55 14.45 9.46
N THR A 56 3.60 15.03 8.89
CA THR A 56 3.89 15.02 7.45
C THR A 56 5.35 14.66 7.19
N SER A 57 5.72 14.43 5.94
CA SER A 57 7.11 14.12 5.58
C SER A 57 7.99 15.37 5.62
N ALA A 58 9.16 15.28 6.25
CA ALA A 58 10.16 16.35 6.30
C ALA A 58 10.55 16.81 4.89
N ARG A 59 10.78 15.84 3.99
CA ARG A 59 11.15 16.13 2.59
C ARG A 59 10.05 16.89 1.86
N ARG A 60 8.77 16.59 2.13
CA ARG A 60 7.65 17.34 1.52
C ARG A 60 7.60 18.78 2.01
N VAL A 61 7.93 19.03 3.27
CA VAL A 61 7.99 20.39 3.83
C VAL A 61 9.13 21.18 3.19
N VAL A 62 10.35 20.63 3.21
CA VAL A 62 11.53 21.26 2.59
C VAL A 62 11.29 21.55 1.11
N TRP A 63 10.74 20.58 0.37
CA TRP A 63 10.40 20.76 -1.05
C TRP A 63 9.37 21.87 -1.25
N ALA A 64 8.29 21.88 -0.46
CA ALA A 64 7.23 22.88 -0.58
C ALA A 64 7.75 24.30 -0.36
N ILE A 65 8.68 24.48 0.58
CA ILE A 65 9.29 25.77 0.88
C ILE A 65 10.24 26.20 -0.26
N LYS A 66 11.04 25.28 -0.83
CA LYS A 66 12.06 25.61 -1.84
C LYS A 66 11.55 25.68 -3.28
N ARG A 67 10.54 24.88 -3.65
CA ARG A 67 9.99 24.80 -5.02
C ARG A 67 8.48 24.97 -5.13
N GLY A 68 7.77 25.06 -4.01
CA GLY A 68 6.31 25.08 -4.01
C GLY A 68 5.67 23.68 -3.88
N PRO A 69 4.34 23.64 -3.75
CA PRO A 69 3.62 22.42 -3.40
C PRO A 69 3.75 21.34 -4.48
N LEU A 70 3.79 20.08 -4.03
CA LEU A 70 3.77 18.93 -4.93
C LEU A 70 2.37 18.74 -5.53
N GLY A 71 2.31 18.48 -6.83
CA GLY A 71 1.08 18.15 -7.54
C GLY A 71 0.46 16.82 -7.12
N LEU A 72 -0.75 16.57 -7.60
CA LEU A 72 -1.44 15.30 -7.40
C LEU A 72 -0.59 14.15 -7.97
N GLN A 73 -0.43 13.07 -7.19
CA GLN A 73 0.43 11.91 -7.50
C GLN A 73 1.96 12.12 -7.46
N GLN A 74 2.45 13.34 -7.21
CA GLN A 74 3.88 13.59 -7.03
C GLN A 74 4.36 13.23 -5.62
N THR A 75 5.55 12.64 -5.56
CA THR A 75 6.25 12.25 -4.35
C THR A 75 7.69 12.76 -4.40
N VAL A 76 8.29 12.93 -3.23
CA VAL A 76 9.70 13.32 -3.09
C VAL A 76 10.43 12.25 -2.31
N ARG A 77 11.54 11.78 -2.86
CA ARG A 77 12.41 10.74 -2.28
C ARG A 77 13.82 11.26 -2.12
N ALA A 78 14.59 10.60 -1.26
CA ALA A 78 16.03 10.75 -1.27
C ALA A 78 16.57 10.25 -2.62
N GLY A 79 17.49 11.00 -3.20
CA GLY A 79 18.21 10.69 -4.41
C GLY A 79 19.62 10.17 -4.18
N CYS A 80 20.11 10.30 -2.93
CA CYS A 80 21.29 9.65 -2.39
C CYS A 80 20.92 8.31 -1.71
N ASP A 81 21.92 7.58 -1.24
CA ASP A 81 21.76 6.23 -0.67
C ASP A 81 21.18 6.23 0.75
N ASP A 82 21.18 7.36 1.45
CA ASP A 82 20.64 7.44 2.80
C ASP A 82 19.13 7.79 2.79
N PRO A 83 18.24 6.87 3.20
CA PRO A 83 16.80 7.11 3.22
C PRO A 83 16.39 8.18 4.25
N ALA A 84 17.22 8.49 5.25
CA ALA A 84 16.98 9.52 6.24
C ALA A 84 17.35 10.93 5.75
N CYS A 85 17.99 11.06 4.58
CA CYS A 85 18.41 12.36 4.05
C CYS A 85 17.20 13.27 3.76
N VAL A 86 17.31 14.52 4.23
CA VAL A 86 16.35 15.62 4.01
C VAL A 86 16.99 16.85 3.34
N ALA A 87 18.24 16.75 2.88
CA ALA A 87 18.88 17.80 2.08
C ALA A 87 18.11 17.98 0.76
N TYR A 88 17.78 19.23 0.43
CA TYR A 88 16.95 19.58 -0.72
C TYR A 88 17.63 19.21 -2.05
N GLU A 89 18.93 19.44 -2.13
CA GLU A 89 19.80 19.16 -3.28
C GLU A 89 19.83 17.67 -3.61
N HIS A 90 19.63 16.82 -2.59
CA HIS A 90 19.58 15.37 -2.74
C HIS A 90 18.16 14.83 -2.97
N MET A 91 17.14 15.68 -3.11
CA MET A 91 15.77 15.23 -3.35
C MET A 91 15.51 14.96 -4.83
N LYS A 92 14.84 13.83 -5.12
CA LYS A 92 14.34 13.50 -6.45
C LYS A 92 12.82 13.45 -6.45
N LEU A 93 12.21 14.03 -7.48
CA LEU A 93 10.79 13.83 -7.77
C LEU A 93 10.56 12.38 -8.21
N GLY A 94 9.40 11.85 -7.86
CA GLY A 94 8.90 10.58 -8.34
C GLY A 94 7.39 10.55 -8.32
N THR A 95 6.82 9.49 -8.85
CA THR A 95 5.38 9.22 -8.83
C THR A 95 5.06 8.18 -7.76
N ARG A 96 3.79 8.10 -7.32
CA ARG A 96 3.35 6.98 -6.46
C ARG A 96 3.60 5.61 -7.11
N ALA A 97 3.57 5.54 -8.44
CA ALA A 97 3.82 4.32 -9.20
C ALA A 97 5.30 3.88 -9.18
N ASP A 98 6.24 4.79 -8.96
CA ASP A 98 7.66 4.44 -8.91
C ASP A 98 7.99 3.52 -7.73
N LYS A 99 7.18 3.55 -6.67
CA LYS A 99 7.33 2.64 -5.51
C LYS A 99 6.80 1.23 -5.77
N SER A 100 5.91 1.04 -6.76
CA SER A 100 5.35 -0.28 -7.08
C SER A 100 6.13 -1.00 -8.18
N ARG A 101 6.83 -0.27 -9.04
CA ARG A 101 7.71 -0.84 -10.07
C ARG A 101 8.89 -1.56 -9.40
N GLY A 102 8.95 -2.89 -9.56
CA GLY A 102 10.04 -3.74 -9.06
C GLY A 102 9.76 -4.52 -7.77
N ARG A 103 8.61 -4.32 -7.11
CA ARG A 103 8.26 -5.14 -5.93
C ARG A 103 7.65 -6.46 -6.40
N SER A 104 8.38 -7.55 -6.24
CA SER A 104 7.82 -8.90 -6.46
C SER A 104 6.64 -9.11 -5.50
N LEU A 105 5.44 -9.29 -6.04
CA LEU A 105 4.28 -9.67 -5.24
C LEU A 105 4.58 -11.00 -4.53
N THR A 106 4.24 -11.09 -3.25
CA THR A 106 4.37 -12.38 -2.53
C THR A 106 3.48 -13.43 -3.19
N PRO A 107 3.80 -14.73 -3.10
CA PRO A 107 2.95 -15.80 -3.62
C PRO A 107 1.50 -15.69 -3.15
N LEU A 108 1.29 -15.36 -1.87
CA LEU A 108 -0.05 -15.15 -1.29
C LEU A 108 -0.80 -13.98 -1.92
N THR A 109 -0.13 -12.85 -2.17
CA THR A 109 -0.75 -11.71 -2.84
C THR A 109 -1.11 -12.05 -4.29
N LYS A 110 -0.24 -12.78 -5.01
CA LYS A 110 -0.53 -13.26 -6.37
C LYS A 110 -1.77 -14.18 -6.39
N LEU A 111 -1.85 -15.13 -5.46
CA LEU A 111 -3.00 -16.04 -5.32
C LEU A 111 -4.29 -15.28 -5.01
N ARG A 112 -4.27 -14.29 -4.10
CA ARG A 112 -5.45 -13.45 -3.81
C ARG A 112 -5.93 -12.68 -5.03
N ILE A 113 -5.00 -12.09 -5.80
CA ILE A 113 -5.34 -11.37 -7.04
C ILE A 113 -5.95 -12.33 -8.07
N ALA A 114 -5.34 -13.50 -8.29
CA ALA A 114 -5.86 -14.50 -9.21
C ALA A 114 -7.27 -14.97 -8.82
N ARG A 115 -7.53 -15.22 -7.52
CA ARG A 115 -8.86 -15.59 -7.01
C ARG A 115 -9.89 -14.46 -7.23
N ALA A 116 -9.51 -13.22 -6.95
CA ALA A 116 -10.39 -12.07 -7.18
C ALA A 116 -10.75 -11.91 -8.67
N GLN A 117 -9.78 -12.10 -9.57
CA GLN A 117 -10.02 -12.09 -11.02
C GLN A 117 -10.91 -13.25 -11.47
N GLN A 118 -10.70 -14.45 -10.92
CA GLN A 118 -11.54 -15.62 -11.20
C GLN A 118 -12.99 -15.39 -10.74
N ALA A 119 -13.19 -14.78 -9.56
CA ALA A 119 -14.52 -14.43 -9.06
C ALA A 119 -15.20 -13.35 -9.91
N ALA A 120 -14.46 -12.33 -10.35
CA ALA A 120 -15.01 -11.25 -11.17
C ALA A 120 -15.45 -11.72 -12.58
N ARG A 121 -14.84 -12.79 -13.10
CA ARG A 121 -15.13 -13.33 -14.44
C ARG A 121 -15.99 -14.59 -14.42
N GLY A 122 -16.17 -15.21 -13.26
CA GLY A 122 -16.78 -16.52 -13.10
C GLY A 122 -18.18 -16.47 -12.52
N LYS A 123 -18.92 -17.58 -12.66
CA LYS A 123 -20.25 -17.78 -12.04
C LYS A 123 -20.18 -18.01 -10.52
N LEU A 124 -18.99 -18.34 -10.02
CA LEU A 124 -18.72 -18.69 -8.63
C LEU A 124 -17.75 -17.69 -7.98
N ASP A 125 -17.99 -17.40 -6.71
CA ASP A 125 -17.09 -16.69 -5.81
C ASP A 125 -16.88 -17.52 -4.53
N ILE A 126 -16.06 -17.02 -3.61
CA ILE A 126 -15.69 -17.78 -2.41
C ILE A 126 -16.87 -18.02 -1.47
N GLU A 127 -17.83 -17.10 -1.41
CA GLU A 127 -19.01 -17.24 -0.55
C GLU A 127 -19.97 -18.29 -1.10
N LYS A 128 -20.17 -18.30 -2.43
CA LYS A 128 -20.93 -19.36 -3.11
C LYS A 128 -20.26 -20.72 -2.94
N VAL A 129 -18.93 -20.78 -3.05
CA VAL A 129 -18.16 -22.02 -2.83
C VAL A 129 -18.35 -22.55 -1.40
N ARG A 130 -18.30 -21.67 -0.39
CA ARG A 130 -18.57 -22.04 1.00
C ARG A 130 -20.00 -22.51 1.20
N ALA A 131 -20.98 -21.85 0.58
CA ALA A 131 -22.37 -22.28 0.61
C ALA A 131 -22.56 -23.66 -0.03
N ILE A 132 -21.90 -23.93 -1.17
CA ILE A 132 -21.91 -25.25 -1.81
C ILE A 132 -21.31 -26.32 -0.89
N ARG A 133 -20.23 -26.02 -0.18
CA ARG A 133 -19.59 -26.96 0.77
C ARG A 133 -20.43 -27.24 2.00
N ALA A 134 -21.16 -26.24 2.48
CA ALA A 134 -22.02 -26.36 3.66
C ALA A 134 -23.39 -27.00 3.36
N SER A 135 -23.81 -27.03 2.09
CA SER A 135 -25.10 -27.59 1.69
C SER A 135 -25.07 -29.12 1.59
N ASN A 136 -26.16 -29.75 2.04
CA ASN A 136 -26.43 -31.18 1.88
C ASN A 136 -27.34 -31.48 0.66
N GLU A 137 -27.68 -30.46 -0.13
CA GLU A 137 -28.54 -30.63 -1.29
C GLU A 137 -27.89 -31.50 -2.38
N PRO A 138 -28.69 -32.15 -3.24
CA PRO A 138 -28.18 -32.91 -4.37
C PRO A 138 -27.34 -32.02 -5.31
N GLU A 139 -26.25 -32.57 -5.85
CA GLU A 139 -25.34 -31.82 -6.74
C GLU A 139 -26.07 -31.25 -7.97
N ALA A 140 -27.12 -31.93 -8.44
CA ALA A 140 -27.96 -31.46 -9.54
C ALA A 140 -28.69 -30.14 -9.23
N VAL A 141 -29.19 -29.99 -8.00
CA VAL A 141 -29.91 -28.80 -7.56
C VAL A 141 -28.95 -27.63 -7.41
N LEU A 142 -27.76 -27.88 -6.83
CA LEU A 142 -26.72 -26.85 -6.69
C LEU A 142 -26.13 -26.43 -8.04
N ALA A 143 -25.96 -27.37 -8.97
CA ALA A 143 -25.47 -27.11 -10.32
C ALA A 143 -26.40 -26.15 -11.07
N ASP A 144 -27.71 -26.40 -11.02
CA ASP A 144 -28.73 -25.55 -11.62
C ASP A 144 -28.76 -24.16 -10.96
N ARG A 145 -28.83 -24.12 -9.62
CA ARG A 145 -28.85 -22.86 -8.84
C ARG A 145 -27.68 -21.93 -9.15
N TYR A 146 -26.47 -22.48 -9.25
CA TYR A 146 -25.26 -21.68 -9.48
C TYR A 146 -24.84 -21.62 -10.95
N GLY A 147 -25.61 -22.24 -11.86
CA GLY A 147 -25.35 -22.24 -13.30
C GLY A 147 -24.03 -22.92 -13.70
N VAL A 148 -23.59 -23.91 -12.95
CA VAL A 148 -22.34 -24.67 -13.18
C VAL A 148 -22.62 -26.16 -13.41
N SER A 149 -21.63 -26.91 -13.86
CA SER A 149 -21.82 -28.35 -14.10
C SER A 149 -21.86 -29.16 -12.79
N LYS A 150 -22.56 -30.31 -12.78
CA LYS A 150 -22.55 -31.25 -11.62
C LYS A 150 -21.12 -31.67 -11.23
N PRO A 151 -20.22 -32.01 -12.17
CA PRO A 151 -18.81 -32.27 -11.85
C PRO A 151 -18.12 -31.11 -11.12
N THR A 152 -18.42 -29.86 -11.48
CA THR A 152 -17.88 -28.67 -10.80
C THR A 152 -18.31 -28.63 -9.33
N ILE A 153 -19.58 -28.91 -9.03
CA ILE A 153 -20.09 -28.99 -7.66
C ILE A 153 -19.37 -30.09 -6.87
N GLY A 154 -19.25 -31.29 -7.45
CA GLY A 154 -18.55 -32.41 -6.80
C GLY A 154 -17.07 -32.10 -6.51
N GLN A 155 -16.37 -31.47 -7.45
CA GLN A 155 -14.97 -31.03 -7.27
C GLN A 155 -14.84 -29.97 -6.17
N ILE A 156 -15.83 -29.09 -6.00
CA ILE A 156 -15.85 -28.08 -4.94
C ILE A 156 -16.06 -28.72 -3.56
N ARG A 157 -17.00 -29.67 -3.46
CA ARG A 157 -17.29 -30.40 -2.20
C ARG A 157 -16.10 -31.24 -1.75
N ARG A 158 -15.42 -31.92 -2.68
CA ARG A 158 -14.19 -32.69 -2.39
C ARG A 158 -12.94 -31.83 -2.18
N ASN A 159 -13.07 -30.51 -2.19
CA ASN A 159 -11.95 -29.58 -2.04
C ASN A 159 -10.82 -29.80 -3.09
N GLU A 160 -11.17 -30.32 -4.27
CA GLU A 160 -10.23 -30.49 -5.40
C GLU A 160 -10.01 -29.16 -6.12
N THR A 161 -11.05 -28.33 -6.14
CA THR A 161 -11.03 -26.97 -6.69
C THR A 161 -11.42 -25.96 -5.60
N TRP A 162 -11.08 -24.69 -5.81
CA TRP A 162 -11.34 -23.61 -4.85
C TRP A 162 -10.78 -23.86 -3.44
N ARG A 163 -9.60 -24.48 -3.34
CA ARG A 163 -8.95 -24.78 -2.06
C ARG A 163 -8.74 -23.51 -1.24
N GLU A 164 -9.24 -23.53 -0.02
CA GLU A 164 -9.00 -22.47 0.96
C GLU A 164 -7.74 -22.81 1.74
N GLU A 165 -6.63 -22.25 1.30
CA GLU A 165 -5.34 -22.38 1.96
C GLU A 165 -5.31 -21.48 3.19
N SER A 166 -5.67 -22.04 4.35
CA SER A 166 -5.38 -21.42 5.65
C SER A 166 -4.18 -22.12 6.27
N GLY A 167 -3.11 -21.36 6.52
CA GLY A 167 -2.00 -21.81 7.37
C GLY A 167 -0.62 -21.82 6.74
N MET A 168 0.37 -22.00 7.63
CA MET A 168 1.82 -21.91 7.39
C MET A 168 2.33 -22.96 6.39
N PHE A 169 1.60 -24.07 6.18
CA PHE A 169 2.03 -25.21 5.37
C PHE A 169 1.45 -25.24 3.95
N THR A 170 0.86 -24.12 3.50
CA THR A 170 0.26 -23.98 2.16
C THR A 170 1.22 -24.40 1.03
N ALA A 171 2.52 -24.16 1.18
CA ALA A 171 3.53 -24.49 0.19
C ALA A 171 3.80 -26.01 0.02
N LEU A 172 3.30 -26.86 0.92
CA LEU A 172 3.49 -28.31 0.89
C LEU A 172 2.30 -29.06 0.29
N ILE A 173 1.23 -28.36 -0.08
CA ILE A 173 0.05 -28.98 -0.68
C ILE A 173 0.39 -29.34 -2.14
N PRO A 174 0.35 -30.62 -2.54
CA PRO A 174 0.64 -31.00 -3.91
C PRO A 174 -0.32 -30.32 -4.87
N GLY A 175 0.26 -29.61 -5.84
CA GLY A 175 -0.48 -29.05 -6.97
C GLY A 175 -1.08 -30.18 -7.79
N ARG A 176 -2.32 -30.01 -8.26
CA ARG A 176 -2.91 -30.95 -9.22
C ARG A 176 -2.07 -30.88 -10.50
N ALA A 177 -1.53 -32.01 -10.96
CA ALA A 177 -1.00 -32.11 -12.31
C ALA A 177 -2.12 -31.69 -13.27
N ARG A 178 -1.82 -30.73 -14.15
CA ARG A 178 -2.76 -30.34 -15.21
C ARG A 178 -2.84 -31.51 -16.17
N ALA A 179 -4.03 -32.07 -16.35
CA ALA A 179 -4.35 -32.89 -17.53
C ALA A 179 -4.63 -31.95 -18.71
#